data_AF-A0A7V3CWX1-F1
#
_entry.id   AF-A0A7V3CWX1-F1
#
_cell.length_a   1.000
_cell.length_b   1.000
_cell.length_c   1.000
_cell.angle_alpha   90.00
_cell.angle_beta   90.00
_cell.angle_gamma   90.00
#
_symmetry.space_group_name_H-M   'P 1'
#
loop_
_entity.id
_entity.type
_entity.pdbx_description
1 polymer ?
#
loop_
_entity_poly.entity_id
_entity_poly.type
_entity_poly.pdbx_seq_one_letter_code
_entity_poly.pdbx_strand_id
1 'polypeptide(L)'
;YSVGYNIRTSDGAVLTLDDILKPNSLQALSEFCADEILNMFNANSLNEAGLFEDELIISEDQDFFITPSSLVIQFDPYEIGPYAMGSIEVELKFNIIKNILKENLPFHK
;
A
#
# COMPACT_ATOMS: atom_id res chain seq x y z
N TYR A 1 -9.88 -11.95 -2.71
CA TYR A 1 -8.76 -12.83 -2.35
C TYR A 1 -8.06 -13.31 -3.60
N SER A 2 -7.40 -12.37 -4.28
CA SER A 2 -6.37 -12.67 -5.26
C SER A 2 -5.05 -12.42 -4.56
N VAL A 3 -4.22 -13.44 -4.36
CA VAL A 3 -2.89 -13.24 -3.75
C VAL A 3 -1.93 -12.73 -4.82
N GLY A 4 -1.35 -11.56 -4.60
CA GLY A 4 -0.33 -10.97 -5.47
C GLY A 4 1.08 -11.46 -5.10
N TYR A 5 1.89 -11.81 -6.10
CA TYR A 5 3.31 -12.15 -5.88
C TYR A 5 4.23 -11.14 -6.58
N ASN A 6 5.09 -10.50 -5.80
CA ASN A 6 6.16 -9.66 -6.31
C ASN A 6 7.43 -10.50 -6.41
N ILE A 7 7.91 -10.81 -7.62
CA ILE A 7 9.04 -11.71 -7.83
C ILE A 7 10.21 -10.95 -8.45
N ARG A 8 11.36 -10.97 -7.77
CA ARG A 8 12.62 -10.45 -8.33
C ARG A 8 13.15 -11.42 -9.38
N THR A 9 13.26 -10.96 -10.62
CA THR A 9 13.57 -11.83 -11.76
C THR A 9 15.02 -12.29 -11.84
N SER A 10 15.93 -11.69 -11.08
CA SER A 10 17.36 -12.08 -11.08
C SER A 10 17.63 -13.41 -10.38
N ASP A 11 16.83 -13.74 -9.37
CA ASP A 11 17.04 -14.91 -8.50
C ASP A 11 15.74 -15.63 -8.10
N GLY A 12 14.58 -15.13 -8.52
CA GLY A 12 13.28 -15.72 -8.22
C GLY A 12 12.79 -15.46 -6.79
N ALA A 13 13.43 -14.56 -6.05
CA ALA A 13 13.01 -14.23 -4.69
C ALA A 13 11.62 -13.56 -4.70
N VAL A 14 10.74 -14.02 -3.80
CA VAL A 14 9.47 -13.34 -3.52
C VAL A 14 9.76 -12.18 -2.57
N LEU A 15 9.34 -10.98 -2.95
CA LEU A 15 9.51 -9.76 -2.18
C LEU A 15 8.33 -9.57 -1.23
N THR A 16 8.64 -9.18 0.01
CA THR A 16 7.65 -8.74 1.01
C THR A 16 7.72 -7.23 1.21
N LEU A 17 6.80 -6.66 1.98
CA LEU A 17 6.89 -5.26 2.39
C LEU A 17 8.16 -4.99 3.21
N ASP A 18 8.65 -5.95 4.02
CA ASP A 18 9.91 -5.78 4.75
C ASP A 18 11.08 -5.56 3.79
N ASP A 19 11.14 -6.23 2.62
CA ASP A 19 12.22 -6.03 1.65
C ASP A 19 12.26 -4.60 1.07
N ILE A 20 11.19 -3.82 1.23
CA ILE A 20 10.98 -2.52 0.60
C ILE A 20 11.00 -1.38 1.63
N LEU A 21 10.36 -1.59 2.79
CA LEU A 21 10.15 -0.57 3.81
C LEU A 21 11.24 -0.60 4.89
N LYS A 22 11.55 0.56 5.45
CA LYS A 22 12.37 0.64 6.67
C LYS A 22 11.63 0.00 7.85
N PRO A 23 12.34 -0.54 8.84
CA PRO A 23 11.72 -1.04 10.08
C PRO A 23 10.82 0.02 10.73
N ASN A 24 9.71 -0.41 11.34
CA ASN A 24 8.73 0.45 12.02
C ASN A 24 8.06 1.52 11.13
N SER A 25 7.98 1.30 9.80
CA SER A 25 7.37 2.26 8.87
C SER A 25 5.92 1.97 8.48
N LEU A 26 5.32 0.89 8.98
CA LEU A 26 3.93 0.52 8.62
C LEU A 26 2.92 1.59 9.02
N GLN A 27 3.10 2.23 10.18
CA GLN A 27 2.23 3.33 10.60
C GLN A 27 2.29 4.51 9.61
N ALA A 28 3.48 4.88 9.16
CA ALA A 28 3.65 5.93 8.17
C ALA A 28 3.08 5.50 6.80
N LEU A 29 3.21 4.22 6.42
CA LEU A 29 2.58 3.69 5.21
C LEU A 29 1.04 3.77 5.30
N SER A 30 0.46 3.44 6.45
CA SER A 30 -0.97 3.61 6.75
C SER A 30 -1.41 5.06 6.57
N GLU A 31 -0.65 6.01 7.10
CA GLU A 31 -0.93 7.45 6.97
C GLU A 31 -0.88 7.91 5.50
N PHE A 32 0.14 7.50 4.75
CA PHE A 32 0.21 7.79 3.31
C PHE A 32 -0.97 7.21 2.54
N CYS A 33 -1.40 5.99 2.89
CA CYS A 33 -2.55 5.39 2.23
C CYS A 33 -3.86 6.08 2.59
N ALA A 34 -4.04 6.47 3.85
CA ALA A 34 -5.20 7.21 4.30
C ALA A 34 -5.31 8.56 3.56
N ASP A 35 -4.22 9.32 3.48
CA ASP A 35 -4.16 10.59 2.75
C ASP A 35 -4.54 10.43 1.27
N GLU A 36 -4.02 9.39 0.60
CA GLU A 36 -4.33 9.13 -0.81
C GLU A 36 -5.80 8.70 -1.00
N ILE A 37 -6.35 7.89 -0.10
CA ILE A 37 -7.78 7.52 -0.11
C ILE A 37 -8.66 8.77 0.03
N LEU A 38 -8.34 9.67 0.98
CA LEU A 38 -9.08 10.92 1.15
C LEU A 38 -9.06 11.78 -0.14
N ASN A 39 -7.91 11.84 -0.82
CA ASN A 39 -7.78 12.51 -2.11
C ASN A 39 -8.61 11.83 -3.21
N MET A 40 -8.55 10.50 -3.32
CA MET A 40 -9.29 9.73 -4.33
C MET A 40 -10.81 9.92 -4.23
N PHE A 41 -11.34 9.95 -3.01
CA PHE A 41 -12.77 10.10 -2.75
C PHE A 41 -13.20 11.55 -2.50
N ASN A 42 -12.26 12.50 -2.50
CA ASN A 42 -12.49 13.91 -2.19
C ASN A 42 -13.26 14.08 -0.86
N ALA A 43 -12.75 13.45 0.19
CA ALA A 43 -13.37 13.35 1.51
C ALA A 43 -12.47 13.96 2.60
N ASN A 44 -13.06 14.35 3.74
CA ASN A 44 -12.34 14.93 4.87
C ASN A 44 -12.03 13.92 5.98
N SER A 45 -12.67 12.74 5.95
CA SER A 45 -12.38 11.60 6.82
C SER A 45 -12.58 10.27 6.09
N LEU A 46 -11.98 9.19 6.62
CA LEU A 46 -12.13 7.86 6.02
C LEU A 46 -13.58 7.38 6.09
N ASN A 47 -14.30 7.70 7.17
CA ASN A 47 -15.74 7.46 7.24
C ASN A 47 -16.53 8.22 6.16
N GLU A 48 -16.21 9.49 5.88
CA GLU A 48 -16.83 10.24 4.78
C GLU A 48 -16.50 9.63 3.41
N ALA A 49 -15.29 9.08 3.25
CA ALA A 49 -14.91 8.30 2.07
C ALA A 49 -15.64 6.94 1.95
N GLY A 50 -16.42 6.55 2.96
CA GLY A 50 -17.22 5.33 2.98
C GLY A 50 -16.52 4.10 3.57
N LEU A 51 -15.35 4.26 4.20
CA LEU A 51 -14.65 3.19 4.89
C LEU A 51 -15.30 2.88 6.25
N PHE A 52 -15.02 1.68 6.76
CA PHE A 52 -15.59 1.21 8.03
C PHE A 52 -15.02 1.93 9.26
N GLU A 53 -13.72 2.22 9.25
CA GLU A 53 -12.98 2.80 10.37
C GLU A 53 -12.38 4.17 9.99
N ASP A 54 -12.14 5.01 10.99
CA ASP A 54 -11.50 6.33 10.81
C ASP A 54 -9.96 6.25 10.78
N GLU A 55 -9.38 5.07 10.98
CA GLU A 55 -7.95 4.81 10.91
C GLU A 55 -7.67 3.59 10.01
N LEU A 56 -6.59 3.67 9.24
CA LEU A 56 -6.14 2.57 8.38
C LEU A 56 -4.99 1.82 9.05
N ILE A 57 -5.07 0.49 9.11
CA ILE A 57 -4.02 -0.35 9.71
C ILE A 57 -3.48 -1.29 8.64
N ILE A 58 -2.24 -1.08 8.21
CA ILE A 58 -1.54 -1.95 7.27
C ILE A 58 -0.69 -2.95 8.03
N SER A 59 -0.84 -4.23 7.68
CA SER A 59 -0.05 -5.33 8.24
C SER A 59 1.19 -5.63 7.41
N GLU A 60 2.12 -6.42 7.95
CA GLU A 60 3.32 -6.88 7.22
C GLU A 60 2.98 -7.72 5.99
N ASP A 61 1.84 -8.44 6.04
CA ASP A 61 1.36 -9.35 5.00
C ASP A 61 0.34 -8.69 4.06
N GLN A 62 0.20 -7.35 4.10
CA GLN A 62 -0.73 -6.64 3.23
C GLN A 62 -0.42 -6.91 1.75
N ASP A 63 -1.45 -7.20 0.96
CA ASP A 63 -1.31 -7.40 -0.47
C ASP A 63 -0.85 -6.12 -1.17
N PHE A 64 0.16 -6.26 -2.04
CA PHE A 64 0.73 -5.13 -2.76
C PHE A 64 1.29 -5.55 -4.12
N PHE A 65 1.54 -4.57 -4.98
CA PHE A 65 2.38 -4.76 -6.15
C PHE A 65 3.23 -3.54 -6.46
N ILE A 66 4.27 -3.75 -7.28
CA ILE A 66 5.25 -2.72 -7.62
C ILE A 66 5.07 -2.32 -9.08
N THR A 67 4.99 -1.02 -9.35
CA THR A 67 5.11 -0.46 -10.70
C THR A 67 6.49 0.20 -10.86
N PRO A 68 6.90 0.62 -12.07
CA PRO A 68 8.18 1.31 -12.26
C PRO A 68 8.37 2.57 -11.41
N SER A 69 7.30 3.20 -10.91
CA SER A 69 7.37 4.47 -10.17
C SER A 69 6.71 4.46 -8.78
N SER A 70 6.02 3.38 -8.43
CA SER A 70 5.10 3.39 -7.29
C SER A 70 5.06 2.03 -6.56
N LEU A 71 4.78 2.10 -5.27
CA LEU A 71 4.28 0.97 -4.47
C LEU A 71 2.75 1.06 -4.46
N VAL A 72 2.05 0.01 -4.83
CA VAL A 72 0.58 -0.04 -4.80
C VAL A 72 0.13 -0.98 -3.71
N ILE A 73 -0.59 -0.45 -2.73
CA ILE A 73 -1.22 -1.25 -1.67
C ILE A 73 -2.63 -1.64 -2.13
N GLN A 74 -2.97 -2.92 -2.03
CA GLN A 74 -4.26 -3.46 -2.45
C GLN A 74 -5.06 -3.88 -1.22
N PHE A 75 -6.29 -3.38 -1.15
CA PHE A 75 -7.30 -3.78 -0.18
C PHE A 75 -8.39 -4.57 -0.91
N ASP A 76 -8.62 -5.80 -0.47
CA ASP A 76 -9.66 -6.66 -1.01
C ASP A 76 -11.06 -6.10 -0.71
N PRO A 77 -12.10 -6.46 -1.48
CA PRO A 77 -13.47 -6.09 -1.14
C PRO A 77 -13.84 -6.56 0.27
N TYR A 78 -14.49 -5.68 1.05
CA TYR A 78 -14.79 -5.84 2.49
C TYR A 78 -13.61 -5.71 3.45
N GLU A 79 -12.39 -5.43 3.00
CA GLU A 79 -11.26 -5.29 3.92
C GLU A 79 -11.36 -3.99 4.73
N ILE A 80 -11.56 -2.86 4.05
CA ILE A 80 -11.63 -1.54 4.68
C ILE A 80 -12.94 -0.78 4.41
N GLY A 81 -13.77 -1.28 3.51
CA GLY A 81 -15.03 -0.65 3.13
C GLY A 81 -16.03 -1.63 2.50
N PRO A 82 -17.28 -1.22 2.27
CA PRO A 82 -18.33 -2.08 1.75
C PRO A 82 -18.02 -2.58 0.35
N TYR A 83 -18.51 -3.78 0.01
CA TYR A 83 -18.29 -4.41 -1.31
C TYR A 83 -18.69 -3.56 -2.52
N ALA A 84 -19.64 -2.63 -2.36
CA ALA A 84 -20.01 -1.69 -3.41
C ALA A 84 -18.82 -0.82 -3.89
N MET A 85 -17.81 -0.63 -3.05
CA MET A 85 -16.56 0.06 -3.40
C MET A 85 -15.58 -0.84 -4.18
N GLY A 86 -15.83 -2.15 -4.23
CA GLY A 86 -14.91 -3.11 -4.85
C GLY A 86 -13.59 -3.24 -4.08
N SER A 87 -12.52 -3.58 -4.80
CA SER A 87 -11.16 -3.49 -4.28
C SER A 87 -10.68 -2.05 -4.34
N ILE A 88 -9.92 -1.62 -3.33
CA ILE A 88 -9.30 -0.30 -3.30
C ILE A 88 -7.80 -0.50 -3.52
N GLU A 89 -7.25 0.16 -4.54
CA GLU A 89 -5.81 0.16 -4.83
C GLU A 89 -5.27 1.56 -4.58
N VAL A 90 -4.26 1.66 -3.73
CA VAL A 90 -3.65 2.93 -3.34
C VAL A 90 -2.25 3.01 -3.92
N GLU A 91 -2.10 3.84 -4.95
CA GLU A 91 -0.82 4.03 -5.65
C GLU A 91 0.04 5.12 -4.97
N LEU A 92 1.13 4.70 -4.33
CA LEU A 92 2.07 5.59 -3.66
C LEU A 92 3.36 5.75 -4.46
N LYS A 93 3.56 6.93 -5.05
CA LYS A 93 4.78 7.23 -5.82
C LYS A 93 6.01 7.22 -4.92
N PHE A 94 7.09 6.57 -5.38
CA PHE A 94 8.31 6.41 -4.59
C PHE A 94 8.97 7.73 -4.15
N ASN A 95 8.78 8.81 -4.91
CA ASN A 95 9.28 10.13 -4.55
C ASN A 95 8.55 10.74 -3.34
N ILE A 96 7.28 10.39 -3.11
CA ILE A 96 6.47 10.86 -1.98
C ILE A 96 6.84 10.06 -0.72
N ILE A 97 6.93 8.74 -0.84
CA ILE A 97 7.18 7.84 0.28
C ILE A 97 8.67 7.54 0.54
N LYS A 98 9.58 8.32 -0.07
CA LYS A 98 11.04 8.09 0.01
C LYS A 98 11.56 7.97 1.44
N ASN A 99 10.94 8.66 2.40
CA ASN A 99 11.33 8.64 3.81
C ASN A 99 11.13 7.25 4.45
N ILE A 100 10.18 6.44 3.97
CA ILE A 100 9.87 5.12 4.53
C ILE A 100 10.47 3.95 3.72
N LEU A 101 11.02 4.21 2.53
CA LEU A 101 11.68 3.18 1.71
C LEU A 101 13.10 2.87 2.20
N LYS A 102 13.52 1.61 2.08
CA LYS A 102 14.93 1.21 2.22
C LYS A 102 15.78 1.90 1.14
N GLU A 103 17.05 2.17 1.45
CA GLU A 103 17.97 2.84 0.50
C GLU A 103 18.30 1.96 -0.70
N ASN A 104 18.49 0.65 -0.46
CA ASN A 104 18.84 -0.33 -1.48
C ASN A 104 17.61 -1.17 -1.84
N LEU A 105 16.72 -0.59 -2.66
CA LEU A 105 15.54 -1.30 -3.12
C LEU A 105 15.92 -2.45 -4.05
N PRO A 106 15.30 -3.64 -3.90
CA PRO A 106 15.67 -4.85 -4.63
C PRO A 106 15.38 -4.82 -6.14
N PHE A 107 14.78 -3.72 -6.63
CA PHE A 107 14.39 -3.49 -8.02
C PHE A 107 15.00 -2.22 -8.62
N HIS A 108 15.75 -1.43 -7.85
CA HIS A 108 16.55 -0.33 -8.38
C HIS A 108 18.00 -0.80 -8.60
N LYS A 109 18.54 -0.54 -9.79
CA LYS A 109 19.97 -0.69 -10.11
C LYS A 109 20.65 0.66 -10.09
#